data_AF-A0A9P0KUV2-F1
#
_entry.id   AF-A0A9P0KUV2-F1
#
_cell.length_a   1.000
_cell.length_b   1.000
_cell.length_c   1.000
_cell.angle_alpha   90.00
_cell.angle_beta   90.00
_cell.angle_gamma   90.00
#
_symmetry.space_group_name_H-M   'P 1'
#
loop_
_entity.id
_entity.type
_entity.pdbx_description
1 polymer ?
#
loop_
_entity_poly.entity_id
_entity_poly.type
_entity_poly.pdbx_seq_one_letter_code
_entity_poly.pdbx_strand_id
1 'polypeptide(L)'
;MVDVHGTNELDKFNVKEYVVKAQILAGGRGKGHFDNGFKGGVHITENKEEVPKLINQMLGYKLITKQTPKDGIEVKKIMIAESVNIKRETYLCILMDRQMNGPVIIASPAGGMDIEAVAEKTPHLLKKVPVDIFEGIN
;
A
#
# COMPACT_ATOMS: atom_id res chain seq x y z
N MET A 1 0.71 1.42 15.34
CA MET A 1 0.99 0.10 14.71
C MET A 1 0.82 -0.96 15.76
N VAL A 2 0.30 -2.13 15.40
CA VAL A 2 0.15 -3.31 16.26
C VAL A 2 1.15 -4.36 15.79
N ASP A 3 1.85 -5.00 16.72
CA ASP A 3 2.72 -6.14 16.44
C ASP A 3 2.22 -7.39 17.19
N VAL A 4 2.95 -8.49 17.06
CA VAL A 4 2.65 -9.77 17.73
C VAL A 4 2.65 -9.69 19.26
N HIS A 5 3.01 -8.56 19.87
CA HIS A 5 3.17 -8.40 21.31
C HIS A 5 2.11 -7.50 21.99
N GLY A 6 1.13 -6.90 21.28
CA GLY A 6 -0.05 -6.32 21.95
C GLY A 6 -0.84 -5.20 21.24
N THR A 7 -2.03 -4.90 21.78
CA THR A 7 -3.09 -4.04 21.17
C THR A 7 -3.53 -2.81 21.98
N ASN A 8 -2.84 -2.45 23.07
CA ASN A 8 -3.33 -1.46 24.06
C ASN A 8 -3.51 0.00 23.58
N GLU A 9 -3.07 0.35 22.38
CA GLU A 9 -3.17 1.73 21.87
C GLU A 9 -4.46 2.00 21.07
N LEU A 10 -5.24 0.97 20.70
CA LEU A 10 -6.48 1.14 19.93
C LEU A 10 -7.54 1.93 20.73
N ASP A 11 -7.58 1.79 22.05
CA ASP A 11 -8.57 2.46 22.88
C ASP A 11 -8.45 3.98 22.81
N LYS A 12 -7.21 4.48 22.71
CA LYS A 12 -6.90 5.91 22.59
C LYS A 12 -7.02 6.45 21.16
N PHE A 13 -7.18 5.57 20.17
CA PHE A 13 -7.25 5.93 18.76
C PHE A 13 -8.71 5.88 18.28
N ASN A 14 -9.44 6.98 18.49
CA ASN A 14 -10.85 7.09 18.13
C ASN A 14 -11.02 7.94 16.86
N VAL A 15 -11.43 7.30 15.77
CA VAL A 15 -11.64 7.92 14.46
C VAL A 15 -12.94 7.42 13.85
N LYS A 16 -13.49 8.17 12.90
CA LYS A 16 -14.78 7.81 12.26
C LYS A 16 -14.68 6.48 11.49
N GLU A 17 -13.59 6.29 10.77
CA GLU A 17 -13.36 5.13 9.92
C GLU A 17 -11.89 4.73 10.03
N TYR A 18 -11.66 3.42 10.18
CA TYR A 18 -10.35 2.82 10.35
C TYR A 18 -9.92 2.15 9.06
N VAL A 19 -8.63 2.22 8.75
CA VAL A 19 -8.00 1.35 7.75
C VAL A 19 -6.95 0.46 8.42
N VAL A 20 -7.08 -0.85 8.22
CA VAL A 20 -6.20 -1.89 8.79
C VAL A 20 -5.36 -2.49 7.66
N LYS A 21 -4.04 -2.35 7.74
CA LYS A 21 -3.10 -2.69 6.65
C LYS A 21 -2.00 -3.63 7.12
N ALA A 22 -1.91 -4.81 6.52
CA ALA A 22 -0.78 -5.70 6.69
C ALA A 22 0.53 -5.02 6.24
N GLN A 23 1.57 -5.13 7.08
CA GLN A 23 2.89 -4.58 6.78
C GLN A 23 3.83 -5.70 6.32
N ILE A 24 4.06 -5.77 5.01
CA ILE A 24 5.05 -6.62 4.36
C ILE A 24 5.81 -5.80 3.31
N LEU A 25 7.02 -6.23 2.96
CA LEU A 25 7.84 -5.62 1.90
C LEU A 25 7.43 -6.13 0.51
N ALA A 26 6.15 -5.98 0.18
CA ALA A 26 5.59 -6.29 -1.14
C ALA A 26 4.34 -5.43 -1.41
N GLY A 27 4.13 -5.08 -2.68
CA GLY A 27 2.91 -4.40 -3.14
C GLY A 27 1.74 -5.38 -3.32
N GLY A 28 0.64 -4.90 -3.88
CA GLY A 28 -0.53 -5.74 -4.21
C GLY A 28 -1.35 -6.26 -3.01
N ARG A 29 -1.06 -5.80 -1.79
CA ARG A 29 -1.68 -6.26 -0.53
C ARG A 29 -3.21 -6.30 -0.57
N GLY A 30 -3.87 -5.26 -1.09
CA GLY A 30 -5.35 -5.20 -1.14
C GLY A 30 -5.99 -6.32 -1.98
N LYS A 31 -5.30 -6.83 -3.00
CA LYS A 31 -5.74 -7.94 -3.86
C LYS A 31 -5.16 -9.30 -3.44
N GLY A 32 -4.37 -9.33 -2.36
CA GLY A 32 -3.76 -10.54 -1.84
C GLY A 32 -4.75 -11.44 -1.11
N HIS A 33 -4.25 -12.58 -0.65
CA HIS A 33 -4.97 -13.50 0.24
C HIS A 33 -3.99 -14.13 1.22
N PHE A 34 -4.48 -14.55 2.37
CA PHE A 34 -3.70 -15.19 3.41
C PHE A 34 -3.73 -16.71 3.28
N ASP A 35 -2.72 -17.36 3.83
CA ASP A 35 -2.61 -18.82 3.92
C ASP A 35 -3.70 -19.49 4.79
N ASN A 36 -4.40 -18.71 5.61
CA ASN A 36 -5.61 -19.13 6.34
C ASN A 36 -6.92 -18.95 5.55
N GLY A 37 -6.85 -18.51 4.29
CA GLY A 37 -8.01 -18.27 3.42
C GLY A 37 -8.63 -16.88 3.54
N PHE A 38 -8.18 -16.03 4.47
CA PHE A 38 -8.64 -14.65 4.58
C PHE A 38 -8.23 -13.83 3.34
N LYS A 39 -9.09 -12.91 2.88
CA LYS A 39 -8.87 -12.18 1.61
C LYS A 39 -8.54 -10.72 1.87
N GLY A 40 -7.55 -10.20 1.15
CA GLY A 40 -7.11 -8.81 1.20
C GLY A 40 -6.26 -8.49 2.43
N GLY A 41 -5.11 -7.83 2.22
CA GLY A 41 -4.25 -7.30 3.29
C GLY A 41 -4.53 -5.84 3.65
N VAL A 42 -5.62 -5.25 3.14
CA VAL A 42 -6.06 -3.87 3.42
C VAL A 42 -7.57 -3.89 3.59
N HIS A 43 -8.06 -3.47 4.75
CA HIS A 43 -9.48 -3.46 5.12
C HIS A 43 -9.89 -2.11 5.70
N ILE A 44 -11.14 -1.72 5.49
CA ILE A 44 -11.73 -0.48 5.99
C ILE A 44 -12.95 -0.84 6.84
N THR A 45 -13.15 -0.16 7.98
CA THR A 45 -14.30 -0.35 8.86
C THR A 45 -14.62 0.91 9.65
N GLU A 46 -15.90 1.28 9.77
CA GLU A 46 -16.37 2.30 10.71
C GLU A 46 -16.57 1.72 12.12
N ASN A 47 -16.61 0.39 12.27
CA ASN A 47 -16.77 -0.29 13.54
C ASN A 47 -15.40 -0.59 14.18
N LYS A 48 -15.10 0.10 15.29
CA LYS A 48 -13.88 -0.12 16.09
C LYS A 48 -13.74 -1.56 16.61
N GLU A 49 -14.85 -2.23 16.92
CA GLU A 49 -14.85 -3.61 17.43
C GLU A 49 -14.45 -4.65 16.38
N GLU A 50 -14.52 -4.30 15.09
CA GLU A 50 -14.05 -5.16 14.00
C GLU A 50 -12.53 -5.12 13.83
N VAL A 51 -11.86 -4.05 14.29
CA VAL A 51 -10.41 -3.88 14.10
C VAL A 51 -9.60 -5.02 14.74
N PRO A 52 -9.86 -5.47 15.99
CA PRO A 52 -9.20 -6.65 16.55
C PRO A 52 -9.46 -7.94 15.76
N LYS A 53 -10.67 -8.12 15.22
CA LYS A 53 -11.02 -9.31 14.43
C LYS A 53 -10.20 -9.34 13.14
N LEU A 54 -10.09 -8.20 12.45
CA LEU A 54 -9.24 -8.06 11.26
C LEU A 54 -7.77 -8.34 11.57
N ILE A 55 -7.25 -7.81 12.69
CA ILE A 55 -5.87 -8.09 13.13
C ILE A 55 -5.64 -9.59 13.30
N ASN A 56 -6.55 -10.28 13.98
CA ASN A 56 -6.43 -11.72 14.25
C ASN A 56 -6.47 -12.59 12.99
N GLN A 57 -7.10 -12.12 11.91
CA GLN A 57 -7.10 -12.83 10.62
C GLN A 57 -5.82 -12.62 9.82
N MET A 58 -4.98 -11.65 10.19
CA MET A 58 -3.81 -11.24 9.40
C MET A 58 -2.48 -11.47 10.12
N LEU A 59 -2.38 -11.12 11.40
CA LEU A 59 -1.15 -11.14 12.18
C LEU A 59 -0.67 -12.59 12.41
N GLY A 60 0.59 -12.87 12.14
CA GLY A 60 1.18 -14.21 12.22
C GLY A 60 0.89 -15.12 11.03
N TYR A 61 -0.05 -14.75 10.15
CA TYR A 61 -0.35 -15.46 8.91
C TYR A 61 0.50 -14.94 7.75
N LYS A 62 0.61 -15.73 6.67
CA LYS A 62 1.37 -15.33 5.48
C LYS A 62 0.46 -14.70 4.44
N LEU A 63 0.77 -13.46 4.07
CA LEU A 63 0.08 -12.77 2.99
C LEU A 63 0.73 -13.11 1.64
N ILE A 64 -0.08 -13.63 0.73
CA ILE A 64 0.29 -13.97 -0.65
C ILE A 64 -0.26 -12.89 -1.57
N THR A 65 0.60 -12.33 -2.41
CA THR A 65 0.27 -11.34 -3.44
C THR A 65 0.92 -11.73 -4.76
N LYS A 66 0.66 -10.98 -5.85
CA LYS A 66 1.38 -11.15 -7.12
C LYS A 66 2.89 -10.92 -7.01
N GLN A 67 3.34 -10.19 -5.98
CA GLN A 67 4.72 -9.75 -5.81
C GLN A 67 5.47 -10.51 -4.69
N THR A 68 4.82 -11.48 -4.04
CA THR A 68 5.47 -12.33 -3.01
C THR A 68 5.92 -13.67 -3.61
N PRO A 69 6.78 -14.44 -2.91
CA PRO A 69 6.93 -15.86 -3.17
C PRO A 69 5.58 -16.60 -3.10
N LYS A 70 5.52 -17.81 -3.66
CA LYS A 70 4.30 -18.64 -3.67
C LYS A 70 3.76 -18.90 -2.26
N ASP A 71 4.65 -19.06 -1.28
CA ASP A 71 4.30 -19.33 0.11
C ASP A 71 3.95 -18.05 0.91
N GLY A 72 3.98 -16.88 0.27
CA GLY A 72 3.66 -15.58 0.90
C GLY A 72 4.76 -15.06 1.83
N ILE A 73 4.44 -13.97 2.54
CA ILE A 73 5.30 -13.35 3.56
C ILE A 73 4.52 -13.24 4.85
N GLU A 74 5.10 -13.70 5.96
CA GLU A 74 4.51 -13.59 7.30
C GLU A 74 4.28 -12.13 7.70
N VAL A 75 3.07 -11.81 8.13
CA VAL A 75 2.69 -10.49 8.62
C VAL A 75 3.01 -10.38 10.10
N LYS A 76 4.10 -9.70 10.44
CA LYS A 76 4.54 -9.48 11.83
C LYS A 76 3.99 -8.20 12.46
N LYS A 77 3.51 -7.28 11.63
CA LYS A 77 3.00 -5.97 12.04
C LYS A 77 1.79 -5.57 11.20
N ILE A 78 0.87 -4.88 11.85
CA ILE A 78 -0.34 -4.31 11.27
C ILE A 78 -0.32 -2.80 11.51
N MET A 79 -0.61 -2.03 10.47
CA MET A 79 -0.86 -0.60 10.62
C MET A 79 -2.37 -0.36 10.75
N ILE A 80 -2.75 0.41 11.75
CA ILE A 80 -4.09 0.95 11.91
C ILE A 80 -3.95 2.46 11.71
N ALA A 81 -4.76 3.03 10.84
CA ALA A 81 -4.76 4.45 10.57
C ALA A 81 -6.19 4.97 10.40
N GLU A 82 -6.35 6.29 10.49
CA GLU A 82 -7.57 6.96 10.09
C GLU A 82 -7.75 6.79 8.58
N SER A 83 -8.95 6.38 8.18
CA SER A 83 -9.32 6.36 6.78
C SER A 83 -9.66 7.78 6.32
N VAL A 84 -9.26 8.10 5.10
CA VAL A 84 -9.53 9.39 4.48
C VAL A 84 -10.33 9.16 3.20
N ASN A 85 -11.29 10.04 2.94
CA ASN A 85 -12.06 9.95 1.71
C ASN A 85 -11.19 10.37 0.51
N ILE A 86 -10.89 9.42 -0.36
CA ILE A 86 -10.03 9.63 -1.51
C ILE A 86 -10.89 10.13 -2.69
N LYS A 87 -10.87 11.45 -2.94
CA LYS A 87 -11.61 12.05 -4.07
C LYS A 87 -11.04 11.69 -5.43
N ARG A 88 -9.73 11.47 -5.51
CA ARG A 88 -8.99 11.13 -6.73
C ARG A 88 -7.67 10.48 -6.36
N GLU A 89 -7.31 9.43 -7.09
CA GLU A 89 -6.00 8.79 -7.00
C GLU A 89 -5.14 9.16 -8.20
N THR A 90 -3.85 9.42 -7.97
CA THR A 90 -2.84 9.60 -9.00
C THR A 90 -1.61 8.79 -8.66
N TYR A 91 -0.86 8.36 -9.66
CA TYR A 91 0.47 7.80 -9.45
C TYR A 91 1.51 8.90 -9.56
N LEU A 92 2.47 8.90 -8.64
CA LEU A 92 3.65 9.77 -8.66
C LEU A 92 4.85 8.96 -8.15
N CYS A 93 5.95 9.01 -8.89
CA CYS A 93 7.22 8.40 -8.53
C CYS A 93 8.36 9.36 -8.87
N ILE A 94 9.39 9.36 -8.05
CA ILE A 94 10.66 10.04 -8.33
C ILE A 94 11.74 8.98 -8.24
N LEU A 95 12.54 8.85 -9.29
CA LEU A 95 13.61 7.87 -9.36
C LEU A 95 14.80 8.44 -10.13
N MET A 96 15.97 7.84 -9.91
CA MET A 96 17.16 8.14 -10.70
C MET A 96 17.11 7.33 -12.00
N ASP A 97 16.90 8.02 -13.12
CA ASP A 97 16.81 7.38 -14.43
C ASP A 97 18.21 7.35 -15.08
N ARG A 98 18.71 6.14 -15.34
CA ARG A 98 20.03 5.93 -15.93
C ARG A 98 20.12 6.40 -17.38
N GLN A 99 19.01 6.43 -18.12
CA GLN A 99 18.99 6.94 -19.50
C GLN A 99 19.04 8.46 -19.53
N MET A 100 18.49 9.11 -18.51
CA MET A 100 18.46 10.57 -18.38
C MET A 100 19.62 11.13 -17.53
N ASN A 101 20.44 10.26 -16.94
CA ASN A 101 21.56 10.63 -16.06
C ASN A 101 21.17 11.54 -14.88
N GLY A 102 19.96 11.36 -14.33
CA GLY A 102 19.44 12.28 -13.32
C GLY A 102 18.10 11.87 -12.74
N PRO A 103 17.54 12.68 -11.82
CA PRO A 103 16.21 12.46 -11.27
C PRO A 103 15.14 12.64 -12.35
N VAL A 104 14.13 11.76 -12.34
CA VAL A 104 12.95 11.84 -13.20
C VAL A 104 11.70 11.67 -12.34
N ILE A 105 10.72 12.55 -12.57
CA ILE A 105 9.38 12.41 -12.04
C ILE A 105 8.53 11.64 -13.05
N ILE A 106 7.90 10.55 -12.61
CA ILE A 106 6.90 9.81 -13.37
C ILE A 106 5.54 10.03 -12.72
N ALA A 107 4.57 10.53 -13.49
CA ALA A 107 3.23 10.80 -13.00
C ALA A 107 2.16 10.21 -13.93
N SER A 108 1.03 9.80 -13.36
CA SER A 108 -0.14 9.36 -14.14
C SER A 108 -1.45 9.70 -13.42
N PRO A 109 -2.51 10.08 -14.16
CA PRO A 109 -3.84 10.22 -13.59
C PRO A 109 -4.45 8.86 -13.17
N ALA A 110 -3.88 7.74 -13.62
CA ALA A 110 -4.30 6.39 -13.23
C ALA A 110 -3.59 5.96 -11.93
N GLY A 111 -3.99 6.56 -10.80
CA GLY A 111 -3.56 6.10 -9.47
C GLY A 111 -4.31 4.87 -8.97
N GLY A 112 -3.86 4.30 -7.86
CA GLY A 112 -4.52 3.15 -7.21
C GLY A 112 -4.37 1.80 -7.95
N MET A 113 -3.65 1.79 -9.08
CA MET A 113 -3.48 0.62 -9.92
C MET A 113 -2.01 0.17 -9.98
N ASP A 114 -1.80 -1.02 -10.53
CA ASP A 114 -0.49 -1.55 -10.92
C ASP A 114 0.08 -0.65 -12.04
N ILE A 115 1.19 0.03 -11.76
CA ILE A 115 1.73 1.03 -12.68
C ILE A 115 2.43 0.36 -13.87
N GLU A 116 2.96 -0.83 -13.67
CA GLU A 116 3.55 -1.66 -14.71
C GLU A 116 2.47 -2.03 -15.74
N ALA A 117 1.26 -2.37 -15.29
CA ALA A 117 0.12 -2.59 -16.18
C ALA A 117 -0.33 -1.32 -16.93
N VAL A 118 -0.23 -0.14 -16.31
CA VAL A 118 -0.50 1.15 -16.98
C VAL A 118 0.54 1.41 -18.07
N ALA A 119 1.81 1.13 -17.79
CA ALA A 119 2.89 1.29 -18.76
C ALA A 119 2.73 0.39 -20.00
N GLU A 120 2.21 -0.82 -19.82
CA GLU A 120 1.96 -1.76 -20.91
C GLU A 120 0.69 -1.42 -21.71
N LYS A 121 -0.43 -1.15 -21.03
CA LYS A 121 -1.76 -1.07 -21.68
C LYS A 121 -2.15 0.34 -22.09
N THR A 122 -1.74 1.34 -21.31
CA THR A 122 -2.12 2.75 -21.50
C THR A 122 -0.91 3.66 -21.29
N PRO A 123 0.20 3.46 -22.04
CA PRO A 123 1.45 4.20 -21.81
C PRO A 123 1.29 5.71 -21.94
N HIS A 124 0.33 6.18 -22.76
CA HIS A 124 0.02 7.60 -22.95
C HIS A 124 -0.48 8.31 -21.67
N LEU A 125 -0.87 7.56 -20.62
CA LEU A 125 -1.22 8.13 -19.32
C LEU A 125 0.01 8.43 -18.45
N LEU A 126 1.18 7.91 -18.80
CA LEU A 126 2.43 8.17 -18.08
C LEU A 126 3.12 9.41 -18.64
N LYS A 127 3.34 10.39 -17.78
CA LYS A 127 4.23 11.51 -18.05
C LYS A 127 5.55 11.30 -17.34
N LYS A 128 6.65 11.45 -18.07
CA LYS A 128 8.01 11.48 -17.52
C LYS A 128 8.55 12.90 -17.64
N VAL A 129 9.01 13.46 -16.53
CA VAL A 129 9.56 14.81 -16.45
C VAL A 129 10.97 14.70 -15.87
N PRO A 130 12.02 14.83 -16.71
CA PRO A 130 13.38 14.96 -16.21
C PRO A 130 13.51 16.19 -15.31
N VAL A 131 14.31 16.05 -14.26
CA VAL A 131 14.59 17.11 -13.28
C VAL A 131 16.08 17.39 -13.30
N ASP A 132 16.46 18.66 -13.38
CA ASP A 132 17.87 19.05 -13.25
C ASP A 132 18.31 18.81 -11.81
N ILE A 133 19.46 18.16 -11.61
CA ILE A 133 19.92 17.78 -10.27
C ILE A 133 20.45 18.96 -9.45
N PHE A 134 20.82 20.06 -10.12
CA PHE A 134 21.34 21.27 -9.49
C PHE A 134 20.25 22.34 -9.33
N GLU A 135 19.40 22.53 -10.33
CA GLU A 135 18.34 23.55 -10.32
C GLU A 135 17.03 23.05 -9.70
N GLY A 136 16.73 21.75 -9.81
CA GLY A 136 15.48 21.16 -9.34
C GLY A 136 14.33 21.30 -10.34
N ILE A 137 13.10 21.48 -9.81
CA ILE A 137 11.88 21.61 -10.62
C ILE A 137 11.66 23.09 -10.94
N ASN A 138 11.68 23.43 -12.24
CA ASN A 138 11.36 24.76 -12.76
C ASN A 138 9.88 24.88 -13.19
#